data_AF-A0A158QRP2-F1
#
_entry.id   AF-A0A158QRP2-F1
#
_cell.length_a   1.000
_cell.length_b   1.000
_cell.length_c   1.000
_cell.angle_alpha   90.00
_cell.angle_beta   90.00
_cell.angle_gamma   90.00
#
_symmetry.space_group_name_H-M   'P 1'
#
loop_
_entity.id
_entity.type
_entity.pdbx_description
1 polymer ?
#
loop_
_entity_poly.entity_id
_entity_poly.type
_entity_poly.pdbx_seq_one_letter_code
_entity_poly.pdbx_strand_id
1 'polypeptide(L)'
;MKPRSSGKEHGVASGSVERLNESNENSPKKRGVCGLATKRLIRVPCGKATFATDSAVPSSVIPFTVFGGAAAARLILVDIVKREDLIGILSPNDIILKIEDVQVSGMLRTEVTRLLERLCHENDQIAIEIIPAGAITDDICEILGDKQWADLQTVIRDNLYSKTVPYTTRPPRDGEIDGEHYRFVSVEEFKRLQTEGLLLEHGTYQGELQLRIESTLLTPTRESTGLTED
;
A
#
# COMPACT_ATOMS: atom_id res chain seq x y z
N MET A 1 52.51 -71.49 -30.12
CA MET A 1 52.12 -70.33 -29.27
C MET A 1 50.60 -70.41 -29.03
N LYS A 2 50.16 -70.07 -27.80
CA LYS A 2 48.82 -70.31 -27.21
C LYS A 2 47.61 -70.33 -28.16
N PRO A 3 46.60 -71.16 -27.83
CA PRO A 3 45.20 -70.72 -27.87
C PRO A 3 44.43 -71.03 -26.56
N ARG A 4 43.12 -70.66 -26.57
CA ARG A 4 42.05 -70.73 -25.55
C ARG A 4 41.78 -69.38 -24.86
N SER A 5 40.56 -68.92 -24.65
CA SER A 5 39.20 -69.39 -24.98
C SER A 5 38.19 -68.29 -24.64
N SER A 6 37.00 -68.43 -25.22
CA SER A 6 35.72 -67.69 -25.10
C SER A 6 35.03 -67.62 -23.72
N GLY A 7 34.01 -66.75 -23.62
CA GLY A 7 32.86 -66.77 -22.67
C GLY A 7 32.66 -65.42 -21.97
N LYS A 8 31.50 -64.78 -21.86
CA LYS A 8 30.05 -65.13 -21.80
C LYS A 8 29.21 -63.92 -22.28
N GLU A 9 28.15 -64.05 -23.10
CA GLU A 9 26.71 -64.33 -22.79
C GLU A 9 26.06 -63.32 -21.80
N HIS A 10 24.80 -62.87 -21.87
CA HIS A 10 23.61 -62.99 -22.75
C HIS A 10 22.49 -62.07 -22.16
N GLY A 11 21.41 -61.80 -22.92
CA GLY A 11 20.07 -61.46 -22.38
C GLY A 11 19.59 -60.03 -22.67
N VAL A 12 18.86 -59.72 -23.76
CA VAL A 12 17.44 -60.02 -24.12
C VAL A 12 16.41 -59.10 -23.44
N ALA A 13 15.56 -58.48 -24.29
CA ALA A 13 14.14 -58.09 -24.16
C ALA A 13 13.91 -56.66 -24.68
N SER A 14 13.27 -56.47 -25.85
CA SER A 14 11.82 -56.58 -26.14
C SER A 14 10.99 -55.47 -25.50
N GLY A 15 10.19 -54.77 -26.31
CA GLY A 15 9.05 -54.01 -25.81
C GLY A 15 8.79 -52.65 -26.45
N SER A 16 7.98 -52.68 -27.50
CA SER A 16 6.87 -51.76 -27.78
C SER A 16 7.12 -50.25 -27.93
N VAL A 17 6.94 -49.82 -29.19
CA VAL A 17 6.60 -48.47 -29.60
C VAL A 17 5.14 -48.20 -29.21
N GLU A 18 4.90 -47.27 -28.29
CA GLU A 18 3.63 -46.55 -28.21
C GLU A 18 3.92 -45.05 -28.11
N ARG A 19 3.58 -44.34 -29.20
CA ARG A 19 3.31 -42.92 -29.17
C ARG A 19 1.91 -42.76 -28.63
N LEU A 20 1.73 -41.81 -27.71
CA LEU A 20 0.66 -40.81 -27.63
C LEU A 20 0.77 -40.18 -26.25
N ASN A 21 1.20 -38.92 -26.19
CA ASN A 21 0.76 -38.07 -25.10
C ASN A 21 0.60 -36.65 -25.64
N GLU A 22 -0.65 -36.26 -25.84
CA GLU A 22 -1.09 -34.89 -26.05
C GLU A 22 -0.78 -34.09 -24.77
N SER A 23 0.36 -33.43 -24.75
CA SER A 23 0.63 -32.39 -23.76
C SER A 23 -0.08 -31.10 -24.16
N ASN A 24 -1.38 -31.09 -23.87
CA ASN A 24 -2.15 -29.98 -23.30
C ASN A 24 -1.42 -28.62 -23.31
N GLU A 25 -1.54 -27.86 -24.40
CA GLU A 25 -1.27 -26.42 -24.39
C GLU A 25 -2.38 -25.73 -23.60
N ASN A 26 -2.28 -25.77 -22.28
CA ASN A 26 -3.00 -24.83 -21.42
C ASN A 26 -1.97 -23.93 -20.76
N SER A 27 -1.43 -23.02 -21.57
CA SER A 27 -0.74 -21.84 -21.07
C SER A 27 -1.71 -21.13 -20.11
N PRO A 28 -1.35 -20.90 -18.82
CA PRO A 28 -2.21 -20.15 -17.94
C PRO A 28 -2.30 -18.72 -18.46
N LYS A 29 -3.48 -18.40 -19.01
CA LYS A 29 -3.93 -17.04 -19.30
C LYS A 29 -3.54 -16.13 -18.14
N LYS A 30 -2.86 -15.02 -18.45
CA LYS A 30 -2.64 -13.91 -17.51
C LYS A 30 -3.97 -13.61 -16.84
N ARG A 31 -4.13 -14.03 -15.58
CA ARG A 31 -5.30 -13.69 -14.76
C ARG A 31 -5.24 -12.18 -14.56
N GLY A 32 -6.19 -11.48 -15.16
CA GLY A 32 -6.39 -10.06 -14.91
C GLY A 32 -6.67 -9.82 -13.43
N VAL A 33 -6.17 -8.69 -12.93
CA VAL A 33 -6.33 -8.19 -11.57
C VAL A 33 -7.82 -8.12 -11.23
N CYS A 34 -8.28 -8.94 -10.28
CA CYS A 34 -9.72 -9.05 -9.98
C CYS A 34 -10.26 -7.85 -9.17
N GLY A 35 -9.39 -7.15 -8.42
CA GLY A 35 -9.81 -6.10 -7.48
C GLY A 35 -9.96 -4.68 -8.07
N LEU A 36 -9.04 -4.25 -8.95
CA LEU A 36 -9.08 -2.90 -9.54
C LEU A 36 -10.19 -2.72 -10.59
N ALA A 37 -10.78 -3.82 -11.07
CA ALA A 37 -11.86 -3.80 -12.05
C ALA A 37 -13.17 -3.19 -11.51
N THR A 38 -13.30 -3.04 -10.18
CA THR A 38 -14.48 -2.46 -9.50
C THR A 38 -14.34 -0.98 -9.18
N LYS A 39 -13.25 -0.34 -9.65
CA LYS A 39 -12.97 1.07 -9.41
C LYS A 39 -14.08 1.96 -9.96
N ARG A 40 -14.52 2.94 -9.16
CA ARG A 40 -15.58 3.89 -9.50
C ARG A 40 -15.08 5.32 -9.35
N LEU A 41 -15.39 6.17 -10.33
CA LEU A 41 -15.22 7.61 -10.22
C LEU A 41 -16.55 8.24 -9.80
N ILE A 42 -16.56 8.95 -8.68
CA ILE A 42 -17.74 9.60 -8.10
C ILE A 42 -17.49 11.11 -8.06
N ARG A 43 -18.49 11.91 -8.41
CA ARG A 43 -18.47 13.35 -8.16
C ARG A 43 -19.24 13.64 -6.89
N VAL A 44 -18.55 14.20 -5.91
CA VAL A 44 -19.08 14.52 -4.59
C VAL A 44 -19.30 16.03 -4.52
N PRO A 45 -20.53 16.52 -4.36
CA PRO A 45 -20.77 17.95 -4.23
C PRO A 45 -20.31 18.44 -2.85
N CYS A 46 -19.58 19.55 -2.81
CA CYS A 46 -19.14 20.20 -1.59
C CYS A 46 -20.15 21.31 -1.24
N GLY A 47 -20.76 21.22 -0.06
CA GLY A 47 -21.81 22.16 0.34
C GLY A 47 -21.20 23.47 0.84
N LYS A 48 -21.58 24.61 0.25
CA LYS A 48 -21.41 25.93 0.90
C LYS A 48 -22.54 26.10 1.90
N ALA A 49 -22.23 26.21 3.19
CA ALA A 49 -23.25 26.51 4.18
C ALA A 49 -23.80 27.92 3.92
N THR A 50 -25.01 28.02 3.38
CA THR A 50 -25.72 29.30 3.27
C THR A 50 -26.32 29.64 4.62
N PHE A 51 -25.52 30.21 5.52
CA PHE A 51 -26.08 30.89 6.69
C PHE A 51 -26.53 32.27 6.25
N ALA A 52 -27.85 32.49 6.22
CA ALA A 52 -28.46 33.78 5.99
C ALA A 52 -28.27 34.69 7.22
N THR A 53 -27.04 35.16 7.44
CA THR A 53 -26.71 36.23 8.40
C THR A 53 -25.41 36.88 7.97
N ASP A 54 -25.44 38.18 7.68
CA ASP A 54 -24.25 39.01 7.46
C ASP A 54 -23.22 38.75 8.57
N SER A 55 -21.97 38.42 8.19
CA SER A 55 -20.75 38.28 9.01
C SER A 55 -20.20 36.88 9.37
N ALA A 56 -20.76 35.76 8.90
CA ALA A 56 -20.12 34.44 9.08
C ALA A 56 -19.31 34.01 7.84
N VAL A 57 -18.02 33.72 8.01
CA VAL A 57 -17.18 33.09 6.98
C VAL A 57 -17.85 31.77 6.56
N PRO A 58 -18.09 31.50 5.26
CA PRO A 58 -18.72 30.26 4.83
C PRO A 58 -17.79 29.09 5.16
N SER A 59 -18.12 28.32 6.20
CA SER A 59 -17.46 27.04 6.47
C SER A 59 -17.99 26.03 5.46
N SER A 60 -17.12 25.53 4.58
CA SER A 60 -17.49 24.45 3.68
C SER A 60 -17.85 23.20 4.46
N VAL A 61 -19.01 22.62 4.17
CA VAL A 61 -19.46 21.38 4.80
C VAL A 61 -18.80 20.21 4.09
N ILE A 62 -17.87 19.56 4.78
CA ILE A 62 -17.21 18.36 4.26
C ILE A 62 -18.25 17.24 4.14
N PRO A 63 -18.43 16.63 2.96
CA PRO A 63 -19.52 15.70 2.67
C PRO A 63 -19.40 14.35 3.40
N PHE A 64 -18.20 13.93 3.76
CA PHE A 64 -17.91 12.69 4.49
C PHE A 64 -16.57 12.80 5.24
N THR A 65 -16.33 11.93 6.22
CA THR A 65 -15.03 11.81 6.93
C THR A 65 -14.26 10.60 6.44
N VAL A 66 -12.96 10.56 6.75
CA VAL A 66 -12.08 9.44 6.39
C VAL A 66 -11.38 8.87 7.62
N PHE A 67 -11.05 7.59 7.57
CA PHE A 67 -10.23 6.90 8.57
C PHE A 67 -9.15 6.02 7.90
N GLY A 68 -8.35 5.33 8.71
CA GLY A 68 -7.19 4.57 8.25
C GLY A 68 -5.98 5.47 8.00
N GLY A 69 -5.35 5.31 6.84
CA GLY A 69 -4.12 6.01 6.47
C GLY A 69 -2.86 5.30 6.97
N ALA A 70 -1.72 5.76 6.44
CA ALA A 70 -0.47 5.03 6.57
C ALA A 70 0.02 4.81 8.01
N ALA A 71 -0.25 5.75 8.92
CA ALA A 71 0.07 5.60 10.35
C ALA A 71 -0.69 4.46 11.05
N ALA A 72 -1.77 3.98 10.44
CA ALA A 72 -2.54 2.83 10.90
C ALA A 72 -2.26 1.57 10.06
N ALA A 73 -1.25 1.58 9.18
CA ALA A 73 -0.98 0.53 8.20
C ALA A 73 -2.19 0.20 7.30
N ARG A 74 -3.09 1.16 7.05
CA ARG A 74 -4.30 0.97 6.24
C ARG A 74 -4.38 2.00 5.12
N LEU A 75 -5.05 1.65 4.03
CA LEU A 75 -5.46 2.62 3.02
C LEU A 75 -6.40 3.66 3.63
N ILE A 76 -6.70 4.70 2.85
CA ILE A 76 -7.67 5.72 3.25
C ILE A 76 -9.05 5.15 2.96
N LEU A 77 -9.91 5.11 3.99
CA LEU A 77 -11.27 4.60 3.88
C LEU A 77 -12.28 5.71 4.21
N VAL A 78 -13.46 5.62 3.60
CA VAL A 78 -14.62 6.42 3.99
C VAL A 78 -15.09 6.00 5.38
N ASP A 79 -15.22 6.95 6.29
CA ASP A 79 -15.70 6.75 7.65
C ASP A 79 -17.22 7.00 7.74
N ILE A 80 -17.63 8.26 7.87
CA ILE A 80 -19.03 8.65 7.99
C ILE A 80 -19.42 9.50 6.77
N VAL A 81 -20.47 9.08 6.08
CA VAL A 81 -21.13 9.88 5.03
C VAL A 81 -22.12 10.83 5.71
N LYS A 82 -21.84 12.14 5.69
CA LYS A 82 -22.64 13.15 6.39
C LYS A 82 -23.83 13.64 5.58
N ARG A 83 -23.72 13.56 4.25
CA ARG A 83 -24.72 14.05 3.30
C ARG A 83 -25.66 12.93 2.84
N GLU A 84 -26.96 13.18 2.91
CA GLU A 84 -27.98 12.18 2.56
C GLU A 84 -27.99 11.82 1.07
N ASP A 85 -27.67 12.76 0.18
CA ASP A 85 -27.62 12.55 -1.27
C ASP A 85 -26.44 11.67 -1.72
N LEU A 86 -25.50 11.38 -0.82
CA LEU A 86 -24.40 10.44 -1.07
C LEU A 86 -24.68 9.03 -0.55
N ILE A 87 -25.77 8.83 0.20
CA ILE A 87 -26.16 7.51 0.71
C ILE A 87 -26.47 6.58 -0.47
N GLY A 88 -25.84 5.41 -0.48
CA GLY A 88 -25.94 4.44 -1.58
C GLY A 88 -25.02 4.71 -2.77
N ILE A 89 -24.43 5.90 -2.86
CA ILE A 89 -23.36 6.21 -3.81
C ILE A 89 -22.00 5.92 -3.17
N LEU A 90 -21.80 6.44 -1.97
CA LEU A 90 -20.62 6.25 -1.14
C LEU A 90 -21.01 5.45 0.10
N SER A 91 -20.22 4.44 0.46
CA SER A 91 -20.45 3.59 1.62
C SER A 91 -19.30 3.70 2.61
N PRO A 92 -19.56 3.55 3.92
CA PRO A 92 -18.50 3.34 4.89
C PRO A 92 -17.60 2.16 4.47
N ASN A 93 -16.30 2.31 4.72
CA ASN A 93 -15.23 1.38 4.31
C ASN A 93 -14.93 1.32 2.80
N ASP A 94 -15.54 2.16 1.97
CA ASP A 94 -15.05 2.33 0.60
C ASP A 94 -13.61 2.87 0.63
N ILE A 95 -12.73 2.26 -0.15
CA ILE A 95 -11.32 2.62 -0.22
C ILE A 95 -11.17 3.79 -1.19
N ILE A 96 -10.51 4.86 -0.76
CA ILE A 96 -10.23 6.01 -1.61
C ILE A 96 -8.82 5.86 -2.20
N LEU A 97 -8.75 5.83 -3.53
CA LEU A 97 -7.49 5.75 -4.26
C LEU A 97 -7.00 7.13 -4.69
N LYS A 98 -7.92 7.99 -5.13
CA LYS A 98 -7.60 9.30 -5.69
C LYS A 98 -8.66 10.33 -5.30
N ILE A 99 -8.23 11.56 -5.03
CA ILE A 99 -9.08 12.73 -4.90
C ILE A 99 -8.57 13.76 -5.92
N GLU A 100 -9.40 14.10 -6.90
CA GLU A 100 -9.04 14.90 -8.08
C GLU A 100 -7.81 14.34 -8.82
N ASP A 101 -6.70 15.05 -8.77
CA ASP A 101 -5.42 14.71 -9.36
C ASP A 101 -4.44 14.07 -8.35
N VAL A 102 -4.80 14.01 -7.08
CA VAL A 102 -3.94 13.51 -5.99
C VAL A 102 -4.22 12.04 -5.69
N GLN A 103 -3.19 11.20 -5.82
CA GLN A 103 -3.22 9.80 -5.38
C GLN A 103 -3.04 9.73 -3.86
N VAL A 104 -4.03 9.18 -3.14
CA VAL A 104 -4.05 9.24 -1.67
C VAL A 104 -3.63 7.94 -0.98
N SER A 105 -3.45 6.85 -1.72
CA SER A 105 -2.97 5.58 -1.17
C SER A 105 -1.57 5.74 -0.59
N GLY A 106 -1.39 5.44 0.71
CA GLY A 106 -0.13 5.66 1.43
C GLY A 106 0.02 7.05 2.05
N MET A 107 -0.98 7.93 1.97
CA MET A 107 -0.99 9.21 2.69
C MET A 107 -1.41 9.05 4.17
N LEU A 108 -1.08 10.04 5.00
CA LEU A 108 -1.62 10.16 6.35
C LEU A 108 -3.09 10.58 6.29
N ARG A 109 -3.87 10.11 7.28
CA ARG A 109 -5.26 10.56 7.45
C ARG A 109 -5.36 12.08 7.56
N THR A 110 -4.48 12.69 8.35
CA THR A 110 -4.46 14.15 8.57
C THR A 110 -4.23 14.95 7.28
N GLU A 111 -3.38 14.45 6.39
CA GLU A 111 -3.15 15.08 5.09
C GLU A 111 -4.37 14.98 4.19
N VAL A 112 -5.03 13.82 4.17
CA VAL A 112 -6.23 13.64 3.35
C VAL A 112 -7.41 14.43 3.90
N THR A 113 -7.56 14.54 5.22
CA THR A 113 -8.57 15.42 5.84
C THR A 113 -8.36 16.87 5.41
N ARG A 114 -7.12 17.38 5.50
CA ARG A 114 -6.78 18.75 5.06
C ARG A 114 -6.98 18.95 3.55
N LEU A 115 -6.68 17.92 2.75
CA LEU A 115 -6.90 17.91 1.31
C LEU A 115 -8.40 18.05 0.99
N LEU A 116 -9.25 17.27 1.65
CA LEU A 116 -10.71 17.34 1.51
C LEU A 116 -11.25 18.71 1.94
N GLU A 117 -10.80 19.23 3.07
CA GLU A 117 -11.17 20.57 3.57
C GLU A 117 -10.85 21.65 2.54
N ARG A 118 -9.61 21.67 2.04
CA ARG A 118 -9.17 22.65 1.05
C ARG A 118 -9.95 22.51 -0.26
N LEU A 119 -10.05 21.31 -0.82
CA LEU A 119 -10.72 21.09 -2.10
C LEU A 119 -12.21 21.39 -2.04
N CYS A 120 -12.89 21.04 -0.94
CA CYS A 120 -14.30 21.41 -0.75
C CYS A 120 -14.52 22.89 -0.40
N HIS A 121 -13.47 23.61 -0.02
CA HIS A 121 -13.51 25.06 0.10
C HIS A 121 -13.41 25.75 -1.25
N GLU A 122 -12.50 25.26 -2.09
CA GLU A 122 -12.19 25.86 -3.40
C GLU A 122 -13.19 25.48 -4.50
N ASN A 123 -13.84 24.31 -4.40
CA ASN A 123 -14.66 23.75 -5.46
C ASN A 123 -16.08 23.44 -4.99
N ASP A 124 -17.06 23.61 -5.89
CA ASP A 124 -18.46 23.22 -5.64
C ASP A 124 -18.67 21.70 -5.68
N GLN A 125 -17.77 20.97 -6.33
CA GLN A 125 -17.74 19.51 -6.37
C GLN A 125 -16.32 19.00 -6.50
N ILE A 126 -16.07 17.79 -5.99
CA ILE A 126 -14.79 17.09 -6.12
C ILE A 126 -14.98 15.71 -6.73
N ALA A 127 -14.05 15.27 -7.57
CA ALA A 127 -13.99 13.94 -8.13
C ALA A 127 -13.18 13.00 -7.23
N ILE A 128 -13.72 11.83 -6.91
CA ILE A 128 -13.11 10.85 -6.04
C ILE A 128 -13.16 9.49 -6.70
N GLU A 129 -12.01 8.82 -6.70
CA GLU A 129 -11.88 7.48 -7.22
C GLU A 129 -11.84 6.49 -6.06
N ILE A 130 -12.80 5.57 -6.04
CA ILE A 130 -12.97 4.60 -4.96
C ILE A 130 -12.95 3.16 -5.45
N ILE A 131 -12.69 2.25 -4.52
CA ILE A 131 -12.97 0.82 -4.64
C ILE A 131 -13.99 0.44 -3.54
N PRO A 132 -15.07 -0.27 -3.88
CA PRO A 132 -16.06 -0.70 -2.89
C PRO A 132 -15.45 -1.52 -1.74
N ALA A 133 -16.00 -1.35 -0.54
CA ALA A 133 -15.57 -2.11 0.64
C ALA A 133 -15.48 -3.63 0.38
N GLY A 134 -14.34 -4.22 0.76
CA GLY A 134 -14.09 -5.66 0.64
C GLY A 134 -13.72 -6.16 -0.75
N ALA A 135 -13.66 -5.30 -1.78
CA ALA A 135 -13.21 -5.72 -3.11
C ALA A 135 -11.69 -5.98 -3.17
N ILE A 136 -10.91 -5.29 -2.32
CA ILE A 136 -9.49 -5.57 -2.06
C ILE A 136 -9.22 -5.45 -0.57
N THR A 137 -8.08 -5.98 -0.11
CA THR A 137 -7.56 -5.68 1.22
C THR A 137 -7.19 -4.21 1.31
N ASP A 138 -7.45 -3.59 2.46
CA ASP A 138 -7.01 -2.24 2.76
C ASP A 138 -5.77 -2.20 3.65
N ASP A 139 -5.24 -3.37 4.05
CA ASP A 139 -3.98 -3.49 4.79
C ASP A 139 -2.79 -3.18 3.87
N ILE A 140 -2.03 -2.14 4.20
CA ILE A 140 -0.89 -1.70 3.40
C ILE A 140 0.22 -2.76 3.38
N CYS A 141 0.45 -3.47 4.49
CA CYS A 141 1.48 -4.49 4.58
C CYS A 141 1.17 -5.67 3.66
N GLU A 142 -0.09 -6.11 3.62
CA GLU A 142 -0.54 -7.15 2.69
C GLU A 142 -0.37 -6.70 1.22
N ILE A 143 -0.73 -5.45 0.91
CA ILE A 143 -0.60 -4.89 -0.45
C ILE A 143 0.87 -4.83 -0.87
N LEU A 144 1.77 -4.36 0.00
CA LEU A 144 3.20 -4.24 -0.29
C LEU A 144 3.89 -5.61 -0.39
N GLY A 145 3.38 -6.63 0.32
CA GLY A 145 3.88 -8.00 0.24
C GLY A 145 3.48 -8.75 -1.03
N ASP A 146 2.40 -8.36 -1.70
CA ASP A 146 1.86 -9.09 -2.85
C ASP A 146 2.05 -8.38 -4.19
N LYS A 147 2.85 -9.00 -5.07
CA LYS A 147 3.20 -8.50 -6.41
C LYS A 147 1.99 -8.30 -7.33
N GLN A 148 0.83 -8.87 -7.02
CA GLN A 148 -0.39 -8.63 -7.81
C GLN A 148 -0.81 -7.15 -7.81
N TRP A 149 -0.35 -6.36 -6.82
CA TRP A 149 -0.70 -4.96 -6.64
C TRP A 149 0.38 -3.97 -7.13
N ALA A 150 1.27 -4.38 -8.04
CA ALA A 150 2.47 -3.60 -8.42
C ALA A 150 2.23 -2.08 -8.65
N ASP A 151 1.14 -1.71 -9.33
CA ASP A 151 0.79 -0.31 -9.57
C ASP A 151 0.43 0.42 -8.27
N LEU A 152 -0.41 -0.19 -7.42
CA LEU A 152 -0.80 0.37 -6.14
C LEU A 152 0.38 0.42 -5.16
N GLN A 153 1.26 -0.57 -5.19
CA GLN A 153 2.49 -0.55 -4.40
C GLN A 153 3.37 0.64 -4.76
N THR A 154 3.47 0.98 -6.05
CA THR A 154 4.26 2.13 -6.51
C THR A 154 3.71 3.42 -5.90
N VAL A 155 2.39 3.63 -5.99
CA VAL A 155 1.72 4.80 -5.42
C VAL A 155 1.91 4.89 -3.90
N ILE A 156 1.72 3.78 -3.19
CA ILE A 156 1.91 3.72 -1.74
C ILE A 156 3.35 4.07 -1.37
N ARG A 157 4.32 3.48 -2.06
CA ARG A 157 5.75 3.73 -1.84
C ARG A 157 6.13 5.19 -2.07
N ASP A 158 5.65 5.81 -3.15
CA ASP A 158 5.92 7.22 -3.46
C ASP A 158 5.40 8.15 -2.35
N ASN A 159 4.18 7.89 -1.86
CA ASN A 159 3.58 8.68 -0.79
C ASN A 159 4.25 8.49 0.57
N LEU A 160 4.89 7.35 0.82
CA LEU A 160 5.56 7.07 2.08
C LEU A 160 7.01 7.55 2.09
N TYR A 161 7.76 7.37 1.01
CA TYR A 161 9.17 7.80 0.93
C TYR A 161 9.35 9.31 1.02
N SER A 162 8.33 10.09 0.62
CA SER A 162 8.34 11.54 0.82
C SER A 162 8.26 11.97 2.28
N LYS A 163 7.91 11.06 3.20
CA LYS A 163 7.53 11.38 4.60
C LYS A 163 8.34 10.64 5.64
N THR A 164 9.06 9.60 5.26
CA THR A 164 9.79 8.76 6.21
C THR A 164 11.20 8.50 5.76
N VAL A 165 12.08 8.39 6.75
CA VAL A 165 13.45 7.97 6.55
C VAL A 165 13.54 6.46 6.68
N PRO A 166 14.06 5.75 5.66
CA PRO A 166 14.16 4.30 5.65
C PRO A 166 15.17 3.76 6.68
N TYR A 167 14.96 2.57 7.23
CA TYR A 167 15.90 1.86 8.10
C TYR A 167 16.83 0.91 7.33
N THR A 168 18.11 0.87 7.66
CA THR A 168 19.03 -0.11 7.05
C THR A 168 20.01 -0.69 8.05
N THR A 169 20.39 -1.95 7.85
CA THR A 169 21.47 -2.59 8.63
C THR A 169 22.84 -2.45 7.97
N ARG A 170 22.90 -1.87 6.76
CA ARG A 170 24.17 -1.59 6.08
C ARG A 170 24.90 -0.47 6.82
N PRO A 171 26.25 -0.47 6.92
CA PRO A 171 26.97 0.71 7.39
C PRO A 171 26.78 1.92 6.44
N PRO A 172 26.77 3.16 6.95
CA PRO A 172 26.71 4.37 6.11
C PRO A 172 27.90 4.43 5.14
N ARG A 173 27.64 4.84 3.90
CA ARG A 173 28.66 5.20 2.90
C ARG A 173 29.13 6.64 3.13
N ASP A 174 30.27 6.99 2.56
CA ASP A 174 30.79 8.36 2.60
C ASP A 174 29.75 9.37 2.11
N GLY A 175 29.40 10.32 2.98
CA GLY A 175 28.42 11.37 2.72
C GLY A 175 26.96 11.00 3.07
N GLU A 176 26.66 9.76 3.44
CA GLU A 176 25.33 9.41 3.99
C GLU A 176 25.22 9.91 5.44
N ILE A 177 24.07 10.51 5.76
CA ILE A 177 23.75 11.09 7.08
C ILE A 177 22.62 10.28 7.72
N ASP A 178 22.85 9.83 8.95
CA ASP A 178 21.86 9.11 9.76
C ASP A 178 20.65 9.99 10.06
N GLY A 179 19.45 9.45 9.87
CA GLY A 179 18.20 10.19 10.06
C GLY A 179 17.83 11.13 8.92
N GLU A 180 18.66 11.26 7.88
CA GLU A 180 18.30 11.98 6.64
C GLU A 180 18.16 11.01 5.46
N HIS A 181 19.20 10.20 5.23
CA HIS A 181 19.25 9.29 4.10
C HIS A 181 18.66 7.93 4.49
N TYR A 182 19.15 7.40 5.61
CA TYR A 182 18.66 6.19 6.26
C TYR A 182 18.80 6.35 7.76
N ARG A 183 18.03 5.58 8.51
CA ARG A 183 18.31 5.27 9.91
C ARG A 183 19.14 3.99 9.96
N PHE A 184 20.41 4.15 10.28
CA PHE A 184 21.38 3.06 10.35
C PHE A 184 21.24 2.35 11.69
N VAL A 185 20.77 1.10 11.67
CA VAL A 185 20.48 0.31 12.88
C VAL A 185 21.21 -1.03 12.85
N SER A 186 21.39 -1.67 14.01
CA SER A 186 21.95 -3.01 14.05
C SER A 186 20.95 -4.06 13.51
N VAL A 187 21.45 -5.26 13.19
CA VAL A 187 20.59 -6.37 12.76
C VAL A 187 19.62 -6.79 13.87
N GLU A 188 20.03 -6.72 15.13
CA GLU A 188 19.21 -7.02 16.30
C GLU A 188 18.07 -6.02 16.43
N GLU A 189 18.38 -4.72 16.34
CA GLU A 189 17.37 -3.67 16.40
C GLU A 189 16.39 -3.79 15.23
N PHE A 190 16.90 -4.09 14.04
CA PHE A 190 16.06 -4.32 12.87
C PHE A 190 15.08 -5.49 13.08
N LYS A 191 15.58 -6.62 13.60
CA LYS A 191 14.74 -7.78 13.92
C LYS A 191 13.72 -7.47 15.00
N ARG A 192 14.06 -6.62 15.98
CA ARG A 192 13.14 -6.13 17.00
C ARG A 192 11.98 -5.36 16.36
N LEU A 193 12.29 -4.35 15.54
CA LEU A 193 11.29 -3.56 14.81
C LEU A 193 10.38 -4.45 13.94
N GLN A 194 10.95 -5.46 13.29
CA GLN A 194 10.21 -6.42 12.46
C GLN A 194 9.25 -7.25 13.32
N THR A 195 9.74 -7.79 14.44
CA THR A 195 8.95 -8.64 15.35
C THR A 195 7.83 -7.84 16.02
N GLU A 196 8.07 -6.57 16.29
CA GLU A 196 7.09 -5.64 16.86
C GLU A 196 6.07 -5.12 15.84
N GLY A 197 6.19 -5.48 14.56
CA GLY A 197 5.26 -5.04 13.51
C GLY A 197 5.35 -3.54 13.19
N LEU A 198 6.49 -2.92 13.49
CA LEU A 198 6.70 -1.49 13.30
C LEU A 198 7.05 -1.12 11.85
N LEU A 199 7.30 -2.12 11.00
CA LEU A 199 7.73 -1.95 9.61
C LEU A 199 6.60 -2.31 8.64
N LEU A 200 6.28 -1.40 7.71
CA LEU A 200 5.19 -1.61 6.72
C LEU A 200 5.57 -2.57 5.58
N GLU A 201 6.85 -2.71 5.30
CA GLU A 201 7.42 -3.63 4.30
C GLU A 201 8.73 -4.16 4.88
N HIS A 202 9.21 -5.37 4.49
CA HIS A 202 10.57 -5.91 4.75
C HIS A 202 11.25 -6.60 3.56
N GLY A 203 12.55 -6.37 3.36
CA GLY A 203 13.31 -6.97 2.26
C GLY A 203 14.82 -7.08 2.51
N THR A 204 15.50 -7.84 1.65
CA THR A 204 16.95 -7.97 1.61
C THR A 204 17.51 -7.46 0.29
N TYR A 205 18.57 -6.66 0.36
CA TYR A 205 19.31 -6.16 -0.80
C TYR A 205 20.78 -6.52 -0.65
N GLN A 206 21.35 -7.25 -1.63
CA GLN A 206 22.75 -7.71 -1.59
C GLN A 206 23.13 -8.48 -0.30
N GLY A 207 22.17 -9.17 0.31
CA GLY A 207 22.38 -9.92 1.57
C GLY A 207 22.19 -9.08 2.84
N GLU A 208 21.96 -7.77 2.72
CA GLU A 208 21.70 -6.86 3.84
C GLU A 208 20.21 -6.58 3.97
N LEU A 209 19.72 -6.50 5.20
CA LEU A 209 18.32 -6.14 5.47
C LEU A 209 18.14 -4.64 5.19
N GLN A 210 17.27 -4.32 4.22
CA GLN A 210 16.98 -2.95 3.84
C GLN A 210 15.51 -2.70 3.97
N LEU A 211 15.15 -1.65 4.73
CA LEU A 211 13.78 -1.24 4.86
C LEU A 211 13.43 0.21 4.98
N ARG A 212 12.15 0.47 4.76
CA ARG A 212 11.78 1.72 4.13
C ARG A 212 10.86 2.60 4.93
N ILE A 213 10.00 2.10 5.83
CA ILE A 213 9.00 2.94 6.49
C ILE A 213 8.57 2.35 7.86
N GLU A 214 8.72 3.12 8.93
CA GLU A 214 8.20 2.79 10.26
C GLU A 214 6.79 3.38 10.47
N SER A 215 5.82 2.55 10.85
CA SER A 215 4.42 2.95 11.06
C SER A 215 4.26 4.01 12.17
N THR A 216 5.09 3.94 13.23
CA THR A 216 5.01 4.85 14.38
C THR A 216 5.42 6.29 14.05
N LEU A 217 6.39 6.48 13.15
CA LEU A 217 6.89 7.82 12.76
C LEU A 217 5.87 8.62 11.94
N LEU A 218 4.82 7.97 11.47
CA LEU A 218 3.71 8.58 10.74
C LEU A 218 2.65 9.16 11.68
N THR A 219 2.75 8.93 12.98
CA THR A 219 1.93 9.64 13.97
C THR A 219 2.50 11.04 14.18
N PRO A 220 1.67 12.10 14.17
CA PRO A 220 2.13 13.42 14.56
C PRO A 220 2.69 13.32 15.97
N THR A 221 3.99 13.56 16.15
CA THR A 221 4.59 13.72 17.48
C THR A 221 3.77 14.76 18.22
N ARG A 222 3.09 14.36 19.30
CA ARG A 222 2.53 15.30 20.26
C ARG A 222 3.70 16.12 20.76
N GLU A 223 3.76 17.38 20.35
CA GLU A 223 4.63 18.35 21.00
C GLU A 223 4.38 18.26 22.50
N SER A 224 5.45 17.97 23.24
CA SER A 224 5.45 18.00 24.69
C SER A 224 5.02 19.40 25.11
N THR A 225 3.78 19.55 25.57
CA THR A 225 3.36 20.72 26.32
C THR A 225 4.19 20.74 27.59
N GLY A 226 5.30 21.47 27.55
CA GLY A 226 6.03 21.88 28.74
C GLY A 226 5.14 22.85 29.51
N LEU A 227 4.34 22.31 30.43
CA LEU A 227 3.84 23.09 31.54
C LEU A 227 4.99 23.21 32.53
N THR A 228 5.70 24.32 32.48
CA THR A 228 6.51 24.80 33.60
C THR A 228 5.55 25.18 34.71
N GLU A 229 5.70 24.51 35.85
CA GLU A 229 5.15 24.95 37.13
C GLU A 229 5.69 26.34 37.47
N ASP A 230 4.79 27.26 37.83
CA ASP A 230 5.01 28.38 38.74
C ASP A 230 3.68 28.73 39.43
#